data_AF-A0A938SX20-F1
#
_entry.id   AF-A0A938SX20-F1
#
_cell.length_a   1.000
_cell.length_b   1.000
_cell.length_c   1.000
_cell.angle_alpha   90.00
_cell.angle_beta   90.00
_cell.angle_gamma   90.00
#
_symmetry.space_group_name_H-M   'P 1'
#
loop_
_entity.id
_entity.type
_entity.pdbx_description
1 polymer ?
#
loop_
_entity_poly.entity_id
_entity_poly.type
_entity_poly.pdbx_seq_one_letter_code
_entity_poly.pdbx_strand_id
1 'polypeptide(L)'
;MHLKRSCYSAGMRDLRSIPLALHALLGAACLGAVPSAQAATWQPADSSYTWRFPEDHWSHPGSKTEWWYLTAQLQDLHDPAAQFGLQFTLFRIGLTPEAPASGS
;
A
#
# COMPACT_ATOMS: atom_id res chain seq x y z
N MET A 1 13.98 -27.81 -60.79
CA MET A 1 14.14 -26.35 -60.93
C MET A 1 15.29 -25.93 -60.03
N HIS A 2 16.54 -25.78 -60.50
CA HIS A 2 17.09 -24.58 -61.17
C HIS A 2 16.58 -23.29 -60.49
N LEU A 3 17.42 -22.50 -59.79
CA LEU A 3 18.44 -21.68 -60.45
C LEU A 3 19.62 -21.20 -59.54
N LYS A 4 20.81 -21.21 -60.15
CA LYS A 4 21.96 -20.28 -60.10
C LYS A 4 22.67 -19.84 -58.79
N ARG A 5 23.94 -20.29 -58.73
CA ARG A 5 25.20 -19.55 -58.46
C ARG A 5 25.09 -18.03 -58.24
N SER A 6 25.78 -17.51 -57.22
CA SER A 6 26.74 -16.39 -57.39
C SER A 6 27.57 -16.16 -56.12
N CYS A 7 28.88 -16.08 -56.28
CA CYS A 7 29.85 -15.66 -55.27
C CYS A 7 29.60 -14.21 -54.81
N TYR A 8 29.99 -13.89 -53.57
CA TYR A 8 30.74 -12.65 -53.30
C TYR A 8 31.68 -12.88 -52.11
N SER A 9 32.97 -13.00 -52.44
CA SER A 9 34.05 -12.76 -51.50
C SER A 9 34.17 -11.25 -51.35
N ALA A 10 33.97 -10.73 -50.15
CA ALA A 10 34.39 -9.38 -49.79
C ALA A 10 34.84 -9.43 -48.34
N GLY A 11 36.16 -9.42 -48.17
CA GLY A 11 36.79 -9.29 -46.87
C GLY A 11 36.62 -7.91 -46.25
N MET A 12 37.17 -7.81 -45.04
CA MET A 12 37.32 -6.62 -44.20
C MET A 12 35.99 -6.20 -43.55
N ARG A 13 35.88 -6.02 -42.23
CA ARG A 13 36.83 -5.38 -41.32
C ARG A 13 36.70 -6.01 -39.93
N ASP A 14 37.85 -6.16 -39.28
CA ASP A 14 37.98 -6.51 -37.87
C ASP A 14 37.18 -5.52 -37.00
N LEU A 15 36.15 -6.03 -36.32
CA LEU A 15 35.31 -5.29 -35.38
C LEU A 15 35.38 -5.95 -33.99
N ARG A 16 36.56 -6.44 -33.62
CA ARG A 16 36.79 -7.18 -32.37
C ARG A 16 37.81 -6.48 -31.48
N SER A 17 37.61 -5.21 -31.13
CA SER A 17 38.39 -4.57 -30.05
C SER A 17 37.78 -3.23 -29.65
N ILE A 18 36.59 -3.24 -29.05
CA ILE A 18 36.19 -2.18 -28.14
C ILE A 18 36.45 -2.74 -26.73
N PRO A 19 37.50 -2.29 -26.02
CA PRO A 19 37.78 -2.83 -24.69
C PRO A 19 36.63 -2.48 -23.74
N LEU A 20 36.15 -3.51 -23.04
CA LEU A 20 35.04 -3.56 -22.09
C LEU A 20 35.22 -2.68 -20.82
N ALA A 21 36.01 -1.61 -20.87
CA ALA A 21 36.45 -0.88 -19.68
C ALA A 21 35.60 0.36 -19.32
N LEU A 22 34.49 0.62 -20.01
CA LEU A 22 33.66 1.83 -19.76
C LEU A 22 32.35 1.56 -18.99
N HIS A 23 31.99 0.31 -18.70
CA HIS A 23 30.75 0.00 -17.98
C HIS A 23 30.93 -0.15 -16.46
N ALA A 24 32.17 -0.14 -15.94
CA ALA A 24 32.45 -0.46 -14.55
C ALA A 24 32.43 0.73 -13.58
N LEU A 25 32.27 1.97 -14.05
CA LEU A 25 32.36 3.17 -13.19
C LEU A 25 31.07 3.97 -13.00
N LEU A 26 29.96 3.59 -13.65
CA LEU A 26 28.64 4.22 -13.41
C LEU A 26 27.73 3.43 -12.45
N GLY A 27 28.11 2.22 -12.02
CA GLY A 27 27.23 1.35 -11.24
C GLY A 27 27.31 1.49 -9.71
N ALA A 28 28.31 2.21 -9.18
CA ALA A 28 28.66 2.12 -7.75
C ALA A 28 28.24 3.33 -6.88
N ALA A 29 27.66 4.38 -7.45
CA ALA A 29 27.48 5.66 -6.74
C ALA A 29 26.11 5.88 -6.06
N CYS A 30 25.16 4.94 -6.14
CA CYS A 30 23.80 5.14 -5.62
C CYS A 30 23.37 4.18 -4.51
N LEU A 31 24.27 3.46 -3.83
CA LEU A 31 23.95 2.78 -2.57
C LEU A 31 23.83 3.78 -1.40
N GLY A 32 23.04 4.85 -1.59
CA GLY A 32 22.46 5.56 -0.46
C GLY A 32 21.38 4.67 0.12
N ALA A 33 21.45 4.40 1.43
CA ALA A 33 20.39 3.70 2.14
C ALA A 33 19.08 4.46 1.91
N VAL A 34 18.16 3.89 1.13
CA VAL A 34 16.80 4.40 1.04
C VAL A 34 16.20 4.18 2.42
N PRO A 35 15.82 5.23 3.17
CA PRO A 35 15.12 5.03 4.43
C PRO A 35 13.83 4.29 4.12
N SER A 36 13.69 3.06 4.60
CA SER A 36 12.43 2.34 4.50
C SER A 36 11.40 3.10 5.35
N ALA A 37 10.35 3.62 4.71
CA ALA A 37 9.20 4.13 5.46
C ALA A 37 8.69 3.00 6.36
N GLN A 38 8.76 3.20 7.67
CA GLN A 38 8.25 2.24 8.63
C GLN A 38 6.72 2.18 8.45
N ALA A 39 6.21 1.08 7.90
CA ALA A 39 4.77 0.88 7.82
C ALA A 39 4.20 0.90 9.25
N ALA A 40 3.11 1.66 9.49
CA ALA A 40 2.45 1.59 10.79
C ALA A 40 2.00 0.15 11.04
N THR A 41 2.40 -0.37 12.20
CA THR A 41 2.07 -1.75 12.60
C THR A 41 0.79 -1.69 13.43
N TRP A 42 -0.28 -2.26 12.90
CA TRP A 42 -1.57 -2.40 13.60
C TRP A 42 -1.63 -3.75 14.31
N GLN A 43 -2.34 -3.82 15.44
CA GLN A 43 -2.58 -5.07 16.15
C GLN A 43 -3.62 -5.89 15.38
N PRO A 44 -3.31 -7.13 14.96
CA PRO A 44 -4.30 -8.02 14.38
C PRO A 44 -5.33 -8.44 15.43
N ALA A 45 -6.53 -8.81 14.99
CA ALA A 45 -7.54 -9.37 15.88
C ALA A 45 -7.03 -10.70 16.46
N ASP A 46 -7.08 -10.82 17.78
CA ASP A 46 -6.64 -12.00 18.54
C ASP A 46 -7.87 -12.76 19.08
N SER A 47 -7.98 -14.03 18.73
CA SER A 47 -9.06 -14.88 19.21
C SER A 47 -8.96 -15.24 20.70
N SER A 48 -7.78 -15.06 21.29
CA SER A 48 -7.52 -15.27 22.72
C SER A 48 -7.69 -14.00 23.57
N TYR A 49 -8.12 -12.90 22.96
CA TYR A 49 -8.33 -11.63 23.65
C TYR A 49 -9.35 -11.77 24.80
N THR A 50 -8.93 -11.36 25.99
CA THR A 50 -9.78 -11.37 27.19
C THR A 50 -10.37 -9.98 27.40
N TRP A 51 -11.68 -9.86 27.21
CA TRP A 51 -12.41 -8.61 27.35
C TRP A 51 -12.45 -8.10 28.80
N ARG A 52 -12.24 -6.81 28.98
CA ARG A 52 -12.24 -6.08 30.23
C ARG A 52 -13.13 -4.86 30.14
N PHE A 53 -14.21 -4.88 30.88
CA PHE A 53 -15.15 -3.77 30.96
C PHE A 53 -15.02 -3.07 32.31
N PRO A 54 -15.05 -1.72 32.33
CA PRO A 54 -15.53 -0.84 31.25
C PRO A 54 -14.46 -0.38 30.24
N GLU A 55 -13.20 -0.79 30.37
CA GLU A 55 -12.10 -0.27 29.56
C GLU A 55 -12.29 -0.48 28.05
N ASP A 56 -12.82 -1.64 27.65
CA ASP A 56 -13.02 -2.01 26.25
C ASP A 56 -14.24 -1.34 25.59
N HIS A 57 -15.00 -0.52 26.32
CA HIS A 57 -16.02 0.34 25.71
C HIS A 57 -15.41 1.48 24.89
N TRP A 58 -14.16 1.84 25.17
CA TRP A 58 -13.49 3.00 24.58
C TRP A 58 -12.77 2.65 23.29
N SER A 59 -11.97 3.61 22.79
CA SER A 59 -11.24 3.40 21.56
C SER A 59 -10.14 2.36 21.72
N HIS A 60 -9.85 1.67 20.62
CA HIS A 60 -8.80 0.67 20.48
C HIS A 60 -7.75 1.19 19.48
N PRO A 61 -6.78 2.04 19.91
CA PRO A 61 -5.89 2.74 18.99
C PRO A 61 -5.00 1.84 18.15
N GLY A 62 -4.68 0.64 18.66
CA GLY A 62 -3.88 -0.37 17.97
C GLY A 62 -4.57 -1.00 16.76
N SER A 63 -5.90 -0.94 16.67
CA SER A 63 -6.67 -1.46 15.54
C SER A 63 -6.64 -0.48 14.36
N LYS A 64 -6.44 -1.00 13.15
CA LYS A 64 -6.52 -0.20 11.91
C LYS A 64 -7.94 0.31 11.66
N THR A 65 -8.94 -0.50 11.98
CA THR A 65 -10.34 -0.18 11.74
C THR A 65 -11.12 -0.38 13.02
N GLU A 66 -11.99 0.56 13.32
CA GLU A 66 -12.84 0.53 14.50
C GLU A 66 -14.16 1.26 14.18
N TRP A 67 -15.26 0.76 14.74
CA TRP A 67 -16.58 1.33 14.49
C TRP A 67 -17.45 1.28 15.74
N TRP A 68 -18.31 2.29 15.85
CA TRP A 68 -19.44 2.29 16.78
C TRP A 68 -20.72 2.34 15.96
N TYR A 69 -21.64 1.43 16.25
CA TYR A 69 -22.91 1.32 15.55
C TYR A 69 -24.06 1.37 16.56
N LEU A 70 -24.85 2.44 16.49
CA LEU A 70 -26.01 2.68 17.33
C LEU A 70 -27.26 2.69 16.46
N THR A 71 -28.25 1.88 16.84
CA THR A 71 -29.61 1.95 16.31
C THR A 71 -30.59 2.13 17.46
N ALA A 72 -31.61 2.96 17.25
CA ALA A 72 -32.65 3.19 18.23
C ALA A 72 -34.00 3.40 17.56
N GLN A 73 -35.06 3.04 18.29
CA GLN A 73 -36.42 3.47 18.01
C GLN A 73 -36.75 4.54 19.04
N LEU A 74 -37.19 5.70 18.57
CA LEU A 74 -37.53 6.85 19.38
C LEU A 74 -39.04 7.09 19.29
N GLN A 75 -39.62 7.51 20.41
CA GLN A 75 -41.02 7.90 20.49
C GLN A 75 -41.06 9.35 20.97
N ASP A 76 -41.93 10.16 20.37
CA ASP A 76 -42.14 11.51 20.85
C ASP A 76 -42.79 11.51 22.25
N LEU A 77 -42.37 12.46 23.09
CA LEU A 77 -42.85 12.55 24.48
C LEU A 77 -44.25 13.15 24.58
N HIS A 78 -44.67 13.93 23.58
CA HIS A 78 -45.95 14.63 23.53
C HIS A 78 -46.95 13.94 22.59
N ASP A 79 -46.48 13.13 21.62
CA ASP A 79 -47.31 12.31 20.74
C ASP A 79 -46.81 10.85 20.67
N PRO A 80 -47.42 9.92 21.44
CA PRO A 80 -47.05 8.51 21.42
C PRO A 80 -47.25 7.80 20.06
N ALA A 81 -48.05 8.36 19.15
CA ALA A 81 -48.23 7.80 17.82
C ALA A 81 -47.06 8.18 16.87
N ALA A 82 -46.31 9.23 17.19
CA ALA A 82 -45.13 9.63 16.44
C ALA A 82 -43.90 8.80 16.85
N GLN A 83 -43.41 7.99 15.91
CA GLN A 83 -42.25 7.12 16.08
C GLN A 83 -41.18 7.45 15.05
N PHE A 84 -39.92 7.37 15.46
CA PHE A 84 -38.76 7.66 14.61
C PHE A 84 -37.70 6.58 14.75
N GLY A 85 -37.07 6.22 13.63
CA GLY A 85 -35.85 5.43 13.65
C GLY A 85 -34.62 6.34 13.72
N LEU A 86 -33.65 5.99 14.56
CA LEU A 86 -32.32 6.59 14.57
C LEU A 86 -31.27 5.55 14.23
N GLN A 87 -30.34 5.92 13.36
CA GLN A 87 -29.10 5.21 13.11
C GLN A 87 -27.94 6.20 13.22
N PHE A 88 -26.91 5.80 13.96
CA PHE A 88 -25.67 6.55 14.09
C PHE A 88 -24.49 5.60 13.97
N THR A 89 -23.58 5.92 13.05
CA THR A 89 -22.38 5.12 12.79
C THR A 89 -21.17 6.02 12.81
N LEU A 90 -20.17 5.68 13.62
CA LEU A 90 -18.86 6.32 13.64
C LEU A 90 -17.81 5.33 13.13
N PHE A 91 -17.00 5.75 12.17
CA PHE A 91 -15.87 4.98 11.65
C PHE A 91 -14.56 5.65 12.04
N ARG A 92 -13.61 4.85 12.54
CA ARG A 92 -12.22 5.25 12.75
C ARG A 92 -11.32 4.36 11.90
N ILE A 93 -10.46 5.00 11.11
CA ILE A 93 -9.49 4.34 10.23
C ILE A 93 -8.10 4.91 10.55
N GLY A 94 -7.17 4.02 10.90
CA GLY A 94 -5.76 4.36 11.07
C GLY A 94 -5.10 4.66 9.72
N LEU A 95 -4.46 5.83 9.63
CA LEU A 95 -3.73 6.28 8.44
C LEU A 95 -2.22 6.10 8.64
N THR A 96 -1.53 5.65 7.60
CA THR A 96 -0.06 5.72 7.52
C THR A 96 0.32 7.01 6.79
N PRO A 97 1.35 7.75 7.23
CA PRO A 97 1.89 8.84 6.44
C PRO A 97 2.33 8.30 5.07
N GLU A 98 1.74 8.80 3.99
CA GLU A 98 2.26 8.56 2.64
C GLU A 98 3.52 9.42 2.48
N ALA A 99 4.62 8.83 2.02
CA ALA A 99 5.80 9.61 1.65
C ALA A 99 5.38 10.55 0.50
N PRO A 100 5.70 11.85 0.54
CA PRO A 100 5.27 12.78 -0.50
C PRO A 100 5.73 12.25 -1.86
N ALA A 101 4.81 12.17 -2.82
CA ALA A 101 5.12 11.82 -4.19
C ALA A 101 6.19 12.80 -4.69
N SER A 102 7.43 12.33 -4.80
CA SER A 102 8.52 13.10 -5.37
C SER A 102 8.19 13.32 -6.84
N GLY A 103 7.60 14.48 -7.14
CA GLY A 103 7.37 14.93 -8.51
C GLY A 103 8.71 15.04 -9.22
N SER A 104 8.91 14.17 -10.21
CA SER A 104 9.94 14.27 -11.25
C SER A 104 9.51 15.21 -12.35
#